data_AF-A0A1Y5KD77-F1
#
_entry.id   AF-A0A1Y5KD77-F1
#
_cell.length_a   1.000
_cell.length_b   1.000
_cell.length_c   1.000
_cell.angle_alpha   90.00
_cell.angle_beta   90.00
_cell.angle_gamma   90.00
#
_symmetry.space_group_name_H-M   'P 1'
#
loop_
_entity.id
_entity.type
_entity.pdbx_description
1 polymer ?
#
loop_
_entity_poly.entity_id
_entity_poly.type
_entity_poly.pdbx_seq_one_letter_code
_entity_poly.pdbx_strand_id
1 'polypeptide(L)'
;MLQLNSELWGKLTGPYESGEQVPELLERLMLDFDKEVFEELFQEHLYHQNTIYTVTYAAVPYLAKLALASKNKEVRHEIYVTCGIIESCHDKTRSEPYPSDWTELAAEAGTEVCAEMYQSYLKAITELASLVPEMLAYAKQEISSDTEKRYVLIADAAYRESQSVANMFLNFTAGDEYVAVCGACDQEAYLWPSGEGGRIQAFAEDPVFEPLQAAHEVTPVEAFVEAELQILAERADQLGDSSFLNQLPYLAGEMNCPSCGARMQVWPSLLSTFGR
;
A
#
# COMPACT_ATOMS: atom_id res chain seq x y z
N MET A 1 5.45 17.33 16.35
CA MET A 1 4.76 17.55 15.05
C MET A 1 4.93 19.00 14.64
N LEU A 2 5.18 19.27 13.36
CA LEU A 2 5.36 20.63 12.84
C LEU A 2 4.06 21.43 12.99
N GLN A 3 4.10 22.61 13.61
CA GLN A 3 2.90 23.44 13.84
C GLN A 3 2.32 23.99 12.53
N LEU A 4 0.98 24.08 12.41
CA LEU A 4 0.29 24.55 11.19
C LEU A 4 0.66 25.99 10.81
N ASN A 5 0.95 26.85 11.78
CA ASN A 5 1.36 28.24 11.56
C ASN A 5 2.86 28.43 11.32
N SER A 6 3.63 27.34 11.13
CA SER A 6 5.06 27.42 10.90
C SER A 6 5.37 27.86 9.46
N GLU A 7 6.27 28.82 9.29
CA GLU A 7 6.76 29.19 7.96
C GLU A 7 7.53 28.05 7.24
N LEU A 8 7.92 27.00 7.99
CA LEU A 8 8.62 25.85 7.43
C LEU A 8 7.76 25.04 6.44
N TRP A 9 6.43 25.15 6.46
CA TRP A 9 5.58 24.48 5.47
C TRP A 9 5.92 24.88 4.03
N GLY A 10 6.26 26.16 3.80
CA GLY A 10 6.73 26.65 2.50
C GLY A 10 8.12 26.16 2.10
N LYS A 11 8.83 25.46 2.99
CA LYS A 11 10.13 24.81 2.73
C LYS A 11 10.02 23.32 2.47
N LEU A 12 8.87 22.73 2.78
CA LEU A 12 8.62 21.32 2.49
C LEU A 12 8.34 21.15 1.00
N THR A 13 8.96 20.14 0.41
CA THR A 13 8.74 19.68 -0.95
C THR A 13 7.44 18.88 -1.04
N GLY A 14 6.70 19.08 -2.13
CA GLY A 14 5.57 18.25 -2.57
C GLY A 14 5.73 17.84 -4.05
N PRO A 15 4.71 17.17 -4.63
CA PRO A 15 4.72 16.70 -6.02
C PRO A 15 4.97 17.78 -7.08
N TYR A 16 4.29 18.92 -6.93
CA TYR A 16 4.29 19.98 -7.94
C TYR A 16 4.99 21.25 -7.47
N GLU A 17 4.85 21.62 -6.20
CA GLU A 17 5.45 22.84 -5.62
C GLU A 17 5.68 22.68 -4.09
N SER A 18 5.79 23.80 -3.36
CA SER A 18 5.98 23.84 -1.91
C SER A 18 4.74 23.41 -1.12
N GLY A 19 4.94 23.04 0.15
CA GLY A 19 3.88 22.68 1.09
C GLY A 19 3.09 23.86 1.69
N GLU A 20 3.22 25.09 1.19
CA GLU A 20 2.61 26.30 1.79
C GLU A 20 1.08 26.23 1.94
N GLN A 21 0.39 25.55 1.02
CA GLN A 21 -1.07 25.42 1.02
C GLN A 21 -1.60 24.30 1.94
N VAL A 22 -0.73 23.36 2.33
CA VAL A 22 -1.14 22.17 3.09
C VAL A 22 -1.73 22.50 4.47
N PRO A 23 -1.20 23.45 5.25
CA PRO A 23 -1.82 23.84 6.52
C PRO A 23 -3.28 24.25 6.40
N GLU A 24 -3.63 25.07 5.40
CA GLU A 24 -5.00 25.54 5.20
C GLU A 24 -5.95 24.37 4.87
N LEU A 25 -5.52 23.44 4.02
CA LEU A 25 -6.29 22.24 3.70
C LEU A 25 -6.50 21.36 4.95
N LEU A 26 -5.45 21.17 5.76
CA LEU A 26 -5.53 20.41 7.01
C LEU A 26 -6.47 21.08 8.03
N GLU A 27 -6.41 22.42 8.17
CA GLU A 27 -7.32 23.16 9.04
C GLU A 27 -8.78 23.00 8.62
N ARG A 28 -9.06 23.09 7.31
CA ARG A 28 -10.39 22.86 6.75
C ARG A 28 -10.90 21.45 7.09
N LEU A 29 -10.10 20.42 6.82
CA LEU A 29 -10.44 19.03 7.13
C LEU A 29 -10.66 18.77 8.62
N MET A 30 -9.92 19.46 9.49
CA MET A 30 -10.06 19.37 10.94
C MET A 30 -11.31 20.06 11.48
N LEU A 31 -11.84 21.06 10.77
CA LEU A 31 -13.08 21.76 11.13
C LEU A 31 -14.30 20.98 10.64
N ASP A 32 -14.29 20.59 9.37
CA ASP A 32 -15.33 19.80 8.73
C ASP A 32 -14.69 18.94 7.64
N PHE A 33 -14.80 17.61 7.79
CA PHE A 33 -14.18 16.70 6.84
C PHE A 33 -14.93 16.77 5.51
N ASP A 34 -14.22 17.19 4.47
CA ASP A 34 -14.70 17.23 3.10
C ASP A 34 -13.85 16.31 2.23
N LYS A 35 -14.52 15.42 1.48
CA LYS A 35 -13.84 14.40 0.68
C LYS A 35 -13.08 14.99 -0.51
N GLU A 36 -13.62 16.02 -1.16
CA GLU A 36 -12.95 16.67 -2.30
C GLU A 36 -11.66 17.37 -1.82
N VAL A 37 -11.70 18.04 -0.67
CA VAL A 37 -10.51 18.64 -0.05
C VAL A 37 -9.48 17.59 0.35
N PHE A 38 -9.93 16.44 0.85
CA PHE A 38 -9.04 15.34 1.22
C PHE A 38 -8.36 14.72 -0.01
N GLU A 39 -9.11 14.51 -1.08
CA GLU A 39 -8.59 14.01 -2.36
C GLU A 39 -7.61 15.01 -3.00
N GLU A 40 -7.93 16.31 -3.00
CA GLU A 40 -7.03 17.39 -3.44
C GLU A 40 -5.73 17.37 -2.63
N LEU A 41 -5.83 17.35 -1.29
CA LEU A 41 -4.67 17.26 -0.42
C LEU A 41 -3.79 16.06 -0.79
N PHE A 42 -4.39 14.89 -0.93
CA PHE A 42 -3.65 13.66 -1.24
C PHE A 42 -2.97 13.71 -2.61
N GLN A 43 -3.72 13.98 -3.68
CA GLN A 43 -3.25 13.86 -5.06
C GLN A 43 -2.33 15.01 -5.49
N GLU A 44 -2.59 16.23 -5.00
CA GLU A 44 -1.85 17.42 -5.43
C GLU A 44 -0.65 17.73 -4.54
N HIS A 45 -0.70 17.36 -3.26
CA HIS A 45 0.30 17.80 -2.28
C HIS A 45 1.06 16.67 -1.58
N LEU A 46 0.44 15.52 -1.32
CA LEU A 46 1.07 14.50 -0.46
C LEU A 46 1.67 13.32 -1.23
N TYR A 47 1.17 13.02 -2.42
CA TYR A 47 1.52 11.78 -3.11
C TYR A 47 1.37 11.91 -4.63
N HIS A 48 2.38 11.46 -5.37
CA HIS A 48 2.30 11.33 -6.82
C HIS A 48 3.25 10.23 -7.32
N GLN A 49 2.79 9.39 -8.26
CA GLN A 49 3.59 8.33 -8.90
C GLN A 49 4.42 7.49 -7.91
N ASN A 50 3.77 6.95 -6.87
CA ASN A 50 4.41 6.11 -5.84
C ASN A 50 5.58 6.79 -5.11
N THR A 51 5.53 8.12 -4.99
CA THR A 51 6.55 8.93 -4.31
C THR A 51 5.89 9.75 -3.21
N ILE A 52 6.54 9.79 -2.04
CA ILE A 52 6.19 10.63 -0.90
C ILE A 52 7.27 11.69 -0.68
N TYR A 53 6.89 12.83 -0.12
CA TYR A 53 7.71 14.03 -0.05
C TYR A 53 7.81 14.54 1.39
N THR A 54 8.69 15.50 1.66
CA THR A 54 8.86 16.04 3.03
C THR A 54 7.56 16.59 3.62
N VAL A 55 6.68 17.17 2.78
CA VAL A 55 5.35 17.63 3.20
C VAL A 55 4.44 16.49 3.65
N THR A 56 4.57 15.30 3.05
CA THR A 56 3.83 14.09 3.42
C THR A 56 4.10 13.69 4.87
N TYR A 57 5.37 13.70 5.27
CA TYR A 57 5.75 13.36 6.65
C TYR A 57 5.21 14.37 7.66
N ALA A 58 5.13 15.66 7.29
CA ALA A 58 4.54 16.68 8.14
C ALA A 58 3.01 16.58 8.25
N ALA A 59 2.33 16.18 7.17
CA ALA A 59 0.87 16.14 7.10
C ALA A 59 0.24 14.90 7.75
N VAL A 60 0.83 13.71 7.59
CA VAL A 60 0.26 12.44 8.11
C VAL A 60 -0.05 12.47 9.62
N PRO A 61 0.75 13.10 10.51
CA PRO A 61 0.37 13.26 11.92
C PRO A 61 -0.96 13.99 12.15
N TYR A 62 -1.31 14.95 11.29
CA TYR A 62 -2.61 15.62 11.36
C TYR A 62 -3.75 14.71 10.87
N LEU A 63 -3.51 13.96 9.80
CA LEU A 63 -4.48 12.99 9.27
C LEU A 63 -4.77 11.88 10.30
N ALA A 64 -3.74 11.31 10.94
CA ALA A 64 -3.92 10.34 12.01
C ALA A 64 -4.74 10.91 13.17
N LYS A 65 -4.44 12.14 13.61
CA LYS A 65 -5.22 12.82 14.65
C LYS A 65 -6.68 13.00 14.25
N LEU A 66 -6.95 13.35 13.00
CA LEU A 66 -8.29 13.50 12.46
C LEU A 66 -9.06 12.17 12.45
N ALA A 67 -8.42 11.09 11.98
CA ALA A 67 -9.02 9.74 11.99
C ALA A 67 -9.39 9.32 13.42
N LEU A 68 -8.45 9.44 14.36
CA LEU A 68 -8.67 9.02 15.74
C LEU A 68 -9.75 9.84 16.46
N ALA A 69 -9.87 11.13 16.14
CA ALA A 69 -10.88 12.02 16.72
C ALA A 69 -12.27 11.88 16.09
N SER A 70 -12.34 11.48 14.82
CA SER A 70 -13.60 11.33 14.09
C SER A 70 -14.46 10.22 14.70
N LYS A 71 -15.78 10.40 14.72
CA LYS A 71 -16.76 9.34 15.02
C LYS A 71 -17.34 8.71 13.76
N ASN A 72 -17.08 9.31 12.59
CA ASN A 72 -17.53 8.78 11.32
C ASN A 72 -16.53 7.70 10.85
N LYS A 73 -17.00 6.46 10.73
CA LYS A 73 -16.18 5.32 10.30
C LYS A 73 -15.73 5.44 8.84
N GLU A 74 -16.51 6.08 7.99
CA GLU A 74 -16.14 6.35 6.59
C GLU A 74 -14.92 7.28 6.54
N VAL A 75 -14.94 8.38 7.31
CA VAL A 75 -13.78 9.29 7.43
C VAL A 75 -12.55 8.56 7.96
N ARG A 76 -12.72 7.69 8.96
CA ARG A 76 -11.62 6.86 9.48
C ARG A 76 -11.05 5.94 8.41
N HIS A 77 -11.93 5.29 7.65
CA HIS A 77 -11.57 4.39 6.57
C HIS A 77 -10.79 5.10 5.45
N GLU A 78 -11.31 6.22 4.96
CA GLU A 78 -10.66 7.02 3.92
C GLU A 78 -9.24 7.43 4.34
N ILE A 79 -9.09 7.96 5.55
CA ILE A 79 -7.76 8.36 6.07
C ILE A 79 -6.86 7.15 6.28
N TYR A 80 -7.38 6.05 6.82
CA TYR A 80 -6.63 4.82 7.09
C TYR A 80 -6.06 4.23 5.79
N VAL A 81 -6.87 4.15 4.73
CA VAL A 81 -6.44 3.64 3.42
C VAL A 81 -5.40 4.57 2.82
N THR A 82 -5.68 5.88 2.73
CA THR A 82 -4.77 6.85 2.12
C THR A 82 -3.42 6.91 2.82
N CYS A 83 -3.39 6.90 4.15
CA CYS A 83 -2.13 6.87 4.89
C CYS A 83 -1.40 5.52 4.75
N GLY A 84 -2.12 4.42 4.50
CA GLY A 84 -1.54 3.12 4.19
C GLY A 84 -0.86 3.10 2.82
N ILE A 85 -1.46 3.76 1.82
CA ILE A 85 -0.84 3.97 0.50
C ILE A 85 0.45 4.80 0.66
N ILE A 86 0.42 5.88 1.45
CA ILE A 86 1.61 6.67 1.76
C ILE A 86 2.70 5.82 2.42
N GLU A 87 2.37 5.04 3.45
CA GLU A 87 3.33 4.18 4.16
C GLU A 87 3.90 3.06 3.27
N SER A 88 3.15 2.59 2.26
CA SER A 88 3.68 1.59 1.31
C SER A 88 4.90 2.07 0.52
N CYS A 89 5.04 3.40 0.37
CA CYS A 89 6.12 4.07 -0.35
C CYS A 89 7.25 4.57 0.58
N HIS A 90 7.14 4.35 1.88
CA HIS A 90 8.14 4.80 2.85
C HIS A 90 9.38 3.90 2.83
N ASP A 91 10.50 4.46 2.35
CA ASP A 91 11.81 3.79 2.41
C ASP A 91 12.38 3.84 3.84
N LYS A 92 12.40 2.68 4.50
CA LYS A 92 12.90 2.49 5.86
C LYS A 92 14.41 2.17 5.93
N THR A 93 15.07 1.97 4.79
CA THR A 93 16.45 1.45 4.76
C THR A 93 17.52 2.47 5.17
N ARG A 94 17.17 3.77 5.30
CA ARG A 94 18.13 4.88 5.48
C ARG A 94 17.62 6.04 6.35
N SER A 95 16.89 5.74 7.42
CA SER A 95 15.93 6.73 7.96
C SER A 95 16.17 7.21 9.39
N GLU A 96 17.32 6.95 10.01
CA GLU A 96 17.63 7.44 11.37
C GLU A 96 18.72 8.53 11.39
N PRO A 97 18.49 9.68 12.05
CA PRO A 97 17.31 10.07 12.85
C PRO A 97 16.11 10.60 12.01
N TYR A 98 16.29 10.77 10.71
CA TYR A 98 15.30 11.11 9.70
C TYR A 98 15.83 10.63 8.33
N PRO A 99 15.01 10.58 7.25
CA PRO A 99 15.46 10.12 5.93
C PRO A 99 16.73 10.85 5.43
N SER A 100 17.70 10.10 4.92
CA SER A 100 19.02 10.62 4.48
C SER A 100 18.92 11.79 3.50
N ASP A 101 17.86 11.80 2.70
CA ASP A 101 17.68 12.74 1.60
C ASP A 101 17.13 14.10 2.08
N TRP A 102 16.93 14.27 3.40
CA TRP A 102 16.52 15.54 4.01
C TRP A 102 17.70 16.43 4.38
N THR A 103 18.90 16.21 3.83
CA THR A 103 20.10 16.98 4.17
C THR A 103 19.90 18.49 3.95
N GLU A 104 19.23 18.89 2.86
CA GLU A 104 18.91 20.29 2.58
C GLU A 104 17.91 20.87 3.59
N LEU A 105 16.83 20.12 3.88
CA LEU A 105 15.84 20.52 4.88
C LEU A 105 16.47 20.66 6.27
N ALA A 106 17.35 19.75 6.66
CA ALA A 106 18.04 19.79 7.95
C ALA A 106 18.98 20.99 8.08
N ALA A 107 19.58 21.45 6.97
CA ALA A 107 20.40 22.67 6.95
C ALA A 107 19.55 23.94 7.15
N GLU A 108 18.30 23.95 6.68
CA GLU A 108 17.39 25.10 6.82
C GLU A 108 16.58 25.09 8.13
N ALA A 109 15.97 23.95 8.47
CA ALA A 109 15.06 23.80 9.59
C ALA A 109 15.74 23.36 10.90
N GLY A 110 16.96 22.81 10.80
CA GLY A 110 17.66 22.21 11.93
C GLY A 110 17.38 20.72 12.08
N THR A 111 18.38 20.00 12.59
CA THR A 111 18.35 18.54 12.74
C THR A 111 17.28 18.05 13.71
N GLU A 112 17.02 18.81 14.77
CA GLU A 112 16.05 18.51 15.81
C GLU A 112 14.62 18.59 15.27
N VAL A 113 14.34 19.58 14.42
CA VAL A 113 13.02 19.73 13.78
C VAL A 113 12.75 18.57 12.82
N CYS A 114 13.73 18.19 12.01
CA CYS A 114 13.63 17.04 11.11
C CYS A 114 13.38 15.74 11.88
N ALA A 115 14.13 15.52 12.96
CA ALA A 115 13.93 14.36 13.82
C ALA A 115 12.54 14.35 14.46
N GLU A 116 12.05 15.49 14.98
CA GLU A 116 10.72 15.57 15.57
C GLU A 116 9.61 15.32 14.54
N MET A 117 9.76 15.86 13.33
CA MET A 117 8.81 15.65 12.23
C MET A 117 8.72 14.17 11.86
N TYR A 118 9.87 13.50 11.68
CA TYR A 118 9.92 12.09 11.34
C TYR A 118 9.40 11.20 12.47
N GLN A 119 9.75 11.47 13.73
CA GLN A 119 9.20 10.75 14.88
C GLN A 119 7.69 10.93 15.02
N SER A 120 7.17 12.12 14.68
CA SER A 120 5.71 12.36 14.66
C SER A 120 5.03 11.52 13.59
N TYR A 121 5.65 11.39 12.40
CA TYR A 121 5.17 10.52 11.33
C TYR A 121 5.13 9.06 11.78
N LEU A 122 6.24 8.51 12.28
CA LEU A 122 6.31 7.11 12.74
C LEU A 122 5.27 6.80 13.83
N LYS A 123 5.07 7.75 14.75
CA LYS A 123 4.03 7.64 15.77
C LYS A 123 2.63 7.60 15.14
N ALA A 124 2.35 8.47 14.17
CA ALA A 124 1.07 8.51 13.47
C ALA A 124 0.77 7.20 12.73
N ILE A 125 1.78 6.62 12.06
CA ILE A 125 1.69 5.30 11.43
C ILE A 125 1.33 4.22 12.46
N THR A 126 1.97 4.22 13.63
CA THR A 126 1.64 3.28 14.72
C THR A 126 0.21 3.46 15.24
N GLU A 127 -0.25 4.70 15.37
CA GLU A 127 -1.62 4.98 15.82
C GLU A 127 -2.66 4.54 14.78
N LEU A 128 -2.40 4.76 13.49
CA LEU A 128 -3.26 4.28 12.40
C LEU A 128 -3.30 2.74 12.32
N ALA A 129 -2.16 2.07 12.51
CA ALA A 129 -2.08 0.61 12.57
C ALA A 129 -3.01 0.01 13.65
N SER A 130 -3.28 0.75 14.73
CA SER A 130 -4.19 0.30 15.78
C SER A 130 -5.66 0.21 15.35
N LEU A 131 -6.02 0.83 14.22
CA LEU A 131 -7.38 0.83 13.68
C LEU A 131 -7.72 -0.45 12.88
N VAL A 132 -6.75 -1.32 12.59
CA VAL A 132 -6.92 -2.54 11.77
C VAL A 132 -8.21 -3.32 12.12
N PRO A 133 -8.50 -3.70 13.39
CA PRO A 133 -9.70 -4.49 13.69
C PRO A 133 -11.01 -3.75 13.34
N GLU A 134 -11.05 -2.43 13.54
CA GLU A 134 -12.21 -1.61 13.21
C GLU A 134 -12.40 -1.49 11.70
N MET A 135 -11.30 -1.27 10.96
CA MET A 135 -11.34 -1.08 9.51
C MET A 135 -11.71 -2.37 8.77
N LEU A 136 -11.23 -3.52 9.21
CA LEU A 136 -11.63 -4.83 8.68
C LEU A 136 -13.14 -5.06 8.88
N ALA A 137 -13.65 -4.77 10.08
CA ALA A 137 -15.07 -4.94 10.40
C ALA A 137 -15.96 -3.95 9.62
N TYR A 138 -15.54 -2.70 9.47
CA TYR A 138 -16.23 -1.69 8.67
C TYR A 138 -16.30 -2.12 7.21
N ALA A 139 -15.15 -2.47 6.61
CA ALA A 139 -15.08 -2.88 5.21
C ALA A 139 -15.92 -4.13 4.91
N LYS A 140 -15.95 -5.12 5.82
CA LYS A 140 -16.84 -6.29 5.67
C LYS A 140 -18.32 -5.92 5.59
N GLN A 141 -18.74 -4.90 6.34
CA GLN A 141 -20.15 -4.51 6.49
C GLN A 141 -20.61 -3.54 5.42
N GLU A 142 -19.78 -2.55 5.10
CA GLU A 142 -20.17 -1.39 4.31
C GLU A 142 -19.61 -1.40 2.89
N ILE A 143 -18.53 -2.15 2.63
CA ILE A 143 -17.87 -2.18 1.32
C ILE A 143 -18.28 -3.45 0.57
N SER A 144 -18.86 -3.27 -0.61
CA SER A 144 -19.35 -4.39 -1.44
C SER A 144 -18.30 -4.92 -2.41
N SER A 145 -17.41 -4.05 -2.90
CA SER A 145 -16.37 -4.39 -3.88
C SER A 145 -15.17 -5.04 -3.20
N ASP A 146 -14.75 -6.21 -3.69
CA ASP A 146 -13.53 -6.87 -3.22
C ASP A 146 -12.27 -6.04 -3.56
N THR A 147 -12.27 -5.34 -4.69
CA THR A 147 -11.21 -4.37 -5.05
C THR A 147 -11.10 -3.25 -4.04
N GLU A 148 -12.23 -2.70 -3.56
CA GLU A 148 -12.22 -1.65 -2.53
C GLU A 148 -11.74 -2.20 -1.18
N LYS A 149 -12.15 -3.42 -0.81
CA LYS A 149 -11.65 -4.09 0.40
C LYS A 149 -10.14 -4.33 0.36
N ARG A 150 -9.55 -4.59 -0.81
CA ARG A 150 -8.08 -4.79 -0.94
C ARG A 150 -7.27 -3.56 -0.54
N TYR A 151 -7.82 -2.35 -0.66
CA TYR A 151 -7.14 -1.17 -0.12
C TYR A 151 -6.95 -1.22 1.40
N VAL A 152 -7.83 -1.91 2.13
CA VAL A 152 -7.63 -2.16 3.56
C VAL A 152 -6.50 -3.16 3.81
N LEU A 153 -6.36 -4.19 2.95
CA LEU A 153 -5.22 -5.13 3.01
C LEU A 153 -3.89 -4.47 2.67
N ILE A 154 -3.87 -3.59 1.66
CA ILE A 154 -2.71 -2.78 1.29
C ILE A 154 -2.26 -1.97 2.49
N ALA A 155 -3.19 -1.25 3.14
CA ALA A 155 -2.89 -0.44 4.29
C ALA A 155 -2.42 -1.28 5.49
N ASP A 156 -3.09 -2.39 5.81
CA ASP A 156 -2.65 -3.32 6.87
C ASP A 156 -1.24 -3.86 6.61
N ALA A 157 -0.93 -4.26 5.37
CA ALA A 157 0.40 -4.73 4.99
C ALA A 157 1.46 -3.63 5.16
N ALA A 158 1.17 -2.40 4.73
CA ALA A 158 2.07 -1.26 4.90
C ALA A 158 2.35 -0.98 6.38
N TYR A 159 1.31 -0.93 7.21
CA TYR A 159 1.42 -0.69 8.65
C TYR A 159 2.16 -1.80 9.42
N ARG A 160 2.12 -3.05 8.92
CA ARG A 160 2.87 -4.18 9.47
C ARG A 160 4.28 -4.31 8.89
N GLU A 161 4.74 -3.32 8.13
CA GLU A 161 6.08 -3.30 7.52
C GLU A 161 6.30 -4.40 6.47
N SER A 162 5.22 -4.76 5.76
CA SER A 162 5.23 -5.69 4.65
C SER A 162 5.16 -4.92 3.32
N GLN A 163 6.14 -4.04 3.07
CA GLN A 163 6.10 -3.10 1.94
C GLN A 163 6.03 -3.81 0.58
N SER A 164 6.77 -4.91 0.40
CA SER A 164 6.72 -5.67 -0.86
C SER A 164 5.31 -6.21 -1.15
N VAL A 165 4.59 -6.63 -0.10
CA VAL A 165 3.20 -7.11 -0.22
C VAL A 165 2.24 -5.95 -0.49
N ALA A 166 2.38 -4.85 0.25
CA ALA A 166 1.56 -3.65 0.04
C ALA A 166 1.71 -3.12 -1.39
N ASN A 167 2.95 -3.02 -1.88
CA ASN A 167 3.27 -2.59 -3.23
C ASN A 167 2.78 -3.57 -4.29
N MET A 168 2.93 -4.89 -4.07
CA MET A 168 2.38 -5.90 -4.97
C MET A 168 0.86 -5.74 -5.12
N PHE A 169 0.13 -5.57 -4.01
CA PHE A 169 -1.31 -5.37 -4.08
C PHE A 169 -1.70 -4.04 -4.72
N LEU A 170 -0.97 -2.95 -4.49
CA LEU A 170 -1.24 -1.68 -5.16
C LEU A 170 -1.16 -1.81 -6.68
N ASN A 171 -0.17 -2.55 -7.18
CA ASN A 171 -0.01 -2.80 -8.61
C ASN A 171 -1.10 -3.73 -9.16
N PHE A 172 -1.56 -4.69 -8.37
CA PHE A 172 -2.56 -5.69 -8.77
C PHE A 172 -3.86 -5.60 -7.95
N THR A 173 -4.37 -4.37 -7.76
CA THR A 173 -5.47 -4.12 -6.82
C THR A 173 -6.77 -4.81 -7.24
N ALA A 174 -7.03 -4.92 -8.54
CA ALA A 174 -8.20 -5.64 -9.04
C ALA A 174 -8.08 -7.17 -8.85
N GLY A 175 -6.85 -7.69 -8.78
CA GLY A 175 -6.57 -9.12 -8.69
C GLY A 175 -7.07 -9.92 -9.89
N ASP A 176 -7.18 -9.28 -11.05
CA ASP A 176 -7.51 -9.86 -12.35
C ASP A 176 -6.27 -10.24 -13.16
N GLU A 177 -5.10 -9.73 -12.76
CA GLU A 177 -3.80 -10.17 -13.26
C GLU A 177 -2.72 -10.03 -12.17
N TYR A 178 -1.66 -10.81 -12.31
CA TYR A 178 -0.40 -10.65 -11.59
C TYR A 178 0.77 -10.95 -12.52
N VAL A 179 1.95 -10.40 -12.23
CA VAL A 179 3.17 -10.66 -13.01
C VAL A 179 4.28 -11.14 -12.08
N ALA A 180 4.74 -12.37 -12.30
CA ALA A 180 5.85 -12.98 -11.57
C ALA A 180 7.10 -13.03 -12.45
N VAL A 181 8.29 -12.87 -11.88
CA VAL A 181 9.56 -12.98 -12.62
C VAL A 181 10.25 -14.28 -12.30
N CYS A 182 10.65 -15.03 -13.34
CA CYS A 182 11.37 -16.29 -13.17
C CYS A 182 12.83 -16.05 -12.81
N GLY A 183 13.26 -16.43 -11.60
CA GLY A 183 14.66 -16.30 -11.17
C GLY A 183 15.69 -17.17 -11.92
N ALA A 184 15.29 -17.96 -12.92
CA ALA A 184 16.18 -18.77 -13.75
C ALA A 184 16.47 -18.16 -15.13
N CYS A 185 15.51 -17.44 -15.73
CA CYS A 185 15.65 -16.86 -17.08
C CYS A 185 15.27 -15.38 -17.16
N ASP A 186 14.91 -14.77 -16.03
CA ASP A 186 14.48 -13.37 -15.89
C ASP A 186 13.30 -12.99 -16.80
N GLN A 187 12.55 -13.97 -17.30
CA GLN A 187 11.32 -13.73 -18.06
C GLN A 187 10.13 -13.59 -17.13
N GLU A 188 9.20 -12.74 -17.52
CA GLU A 188 7.91 -12.58 -16.88
C GLU A 188 7.02 -13.81 -17.12
N ALA A 189 6.17 -14.10 -16.15
CA ALA A 189 5.07 -15.05 -16.24
C ALA A 189 3.81 -14.32 -15.81
N TYR A 190 2.86 -14.20 -16.75
CA TYR A 190 1.58 -13.53 -16.53
C TYR A 190 0.62 -14.52 -15.86
N LEU A 191 0.06 -14.15 -14.72
CA LEU A 191 -0.82 -14.97 -13.91
C LEU A 191 -2.23 -14.40 -13.95
N TRP A 192 -3.18 -15.18 -14.44
CA TRP A 192 -4.56 -14.73 -14.62
C TRP A 192 -5.52 -15.65 -13.89
N PRO A 193 -6.47 -15.12 -13.09
CA PRO A 193 -7.59 -15.90 -12.60
C PRO A 193 -8.44 -16.40 -13.77
N SER A 194 -8.83 -17.67 -13.70
CA SER A 194 -9.54 -18.39 -14.75
C SER A 194 -10.74 -19.13 -14.16
N GLY A 195 -11.92 -18.93 -14.77
CA GLY A 195 -13.14 -19.65 -14.42
C GLY A 195 -13.65 -19.44 -13.00
N GLU A 196 -14.42 -20.40 -12.50
CA GLU A 196 -14.98 -20.39 -11.15
C GLU A 196 -13.95 -20.90 -10.12
N GLY A 197 -13.96 -20.34 -8.91
CA GLY A 197 -13.15 -20.81 -7.79
C GLY A 197 -11.73 -20.24 -7.68
N GLY A 198 -11.41 -19.15 -8.39
CA GLY A 198 -10.15 -18.42 -8.23
C GLY A 198 -8.91 -19.15 -8.74
N ARG A 199 -9.07 -20.16 -9.62
CA ARG A 199 -7.95 -20.89 -10.21
C ARG A 199 -7.07 -19.94 -11.02
N ILE A 200 -5.77 -19.92 -10.72
CA ILE A 200 -4.81 -19.13 -11.49
C ILE A 200 -4.16 -19.98 -12.57
N GLN A 201 -4.00 -19.40 -13.75
CA GLN A 201 -3.24 -19.94 -14.87
C GLN A 201 -2.05 -19.03 -15.18
N ALA A 202 -0.97 -19.63 -15.67
CA ALA A 202 0.25 -18.92 -16.05
C ALA A 202 0.43 -18.88 -17.57
N PHE A 203 0.97 -17.78 -18.08
CA PHE A 203 1.14 -17.49 -19.50
C PHE A 203 2.54 -16.92 -19.76
N ALA A 204 3.11 -17.23 -20.93
CA ALA A 204 4.44 -16.77 -21.31
C ALA A 204 4.42 -15.32 -21.84
N GLU A 205 3.31 -14.94 -22.47
CA GLU A 205 3.04 -13.59 -22.95
C GLU A 205 1.72 -13.11 -22.35
N ASP A 206 1.44 -11.81 -22.40
CA ASP A 206 0.19 -11.26 -21.90
C ASP A 206 -0.99 -11.84 -22.73
N PRO A 207 -1.95 -12.55 -22.09
CA PRO A 207 -3.05 -13.21 -22.78
C PRO A 207 -4.07 -12.24 -23.41
N VAL A 208 -4.03 -10.94 -23.08
CA VAL A 208 -4.82 -9.91 -23.79
C VAL A 208 -4.33 -9.75 -25.22
N PHE A 209 -3.01 -9.80 -25.42
CA PHE A 209 -2.39 -9.63 -26.74
C PHE A 209 -2.18 -10.97 -27.45
N GLU A 210 -1.93 -12.05 -26.71
CA GLU A 210 -1.72 -13.39 -27.24
C GLU A 210 -2.73 -14.40 -26.67
N PRO A 211 -4.03 -14.31 -27.06
CA PRO A 211 -5.10 -15.09 -26.45
C PRO A 211 -5.12 -16.57 -26.83
N LEU A 212 -4.34 -16.97 -27.84
CA LEU A 212 -4.29 -18.35 -28.35
C LEU A 212 -3.13 -19.17 -27.77
N GLN A 213 -2.30 -18.57 -26.93
CA GLN A 213 -1.18 -19.28 -26.31
C GLN A 213 -1.66 -20.37 -25.34
N ALA A 214 -0.79 -21.33 -25.03
CA ALA A 214 -1.11 -22.38 -24.09
C ALA A 214 -1.07 -21.85 -22.65
N ALA A 215 -2.11 -22.12 -21.87
CA ALA A 215 -2.11 -21.88 -20.43
C ALA A 215 -1.28 -22.95 -19.71
N HIS A 216 -0.48 -22.51 -18.74
CA HIS A 216 0.29 -23.36 -17.84
C HIS A 216 -0.42 -23.48 -16.49
N GLU A 217 -0.35 -24.66 -15.90
CA GLU A 217 -0.99 -24.94 -14.62
C GLU A 217 -0.18 -24.35 -13.45
N VAL A 218 -0.90 -23.69 -12.53
CA VAL A 218 -0.41 -23.31 -11.20
C VAL A 218 -0.98 -24.30 -10.18
N THR A 219 -0.10 -24.92 -9.41
CA THR A 219 -0.47 -25.88 -8.37
C THR A 219 -0.69 -25.13 -7.06
N PRO A 220 -1.89 -25.16 -6.46
CA PRO A 220 -2.17 -24.48 -5.21
C PRO A 220 -1.55 -25.21 -4.01
N VAL A 221 -1.31 -24.48 -2.92
CA VAL A 221 -0.98 -25.10 -1.62
C VAL A 221 -2.23 -25.59 -0.90
N GLU A 222 -2.08 -26.65 -0.11
CA GLU A 222 -3.15 -27.12 0.79
C GLU A 222 -3.17 -26.36 2.13
N ALA A 223 -2.04 -25.76 2.52
CA ALA A 223 -1.89 -25.02 3.76
C ALA A 223 -0.80 -23.94 3.65
N PHE A 224 -1.03 -22.79 4.29
CA PHE A 224 -0.06 -21.70 4.36
C PHE A 224 0.97 -21.96 5.46
N VAL A 225 2.25 -22.02 5.09
CA VAL A 225 3.37 -22.21 6.03
C VAL A 225 3.98 -20.87 6.44
N GLU A 226 4.01 -19.89 5.52
CA GLU A 226 4.58 -18.57 5.78
C GLU A 226 3.62 -17.71 6.62
N ALA A 227 4.16 -17.04 7.64
CA ALA A 227 3.37 -16.21 8.55
C ALA A 227 2.63 -15.08 7.82
N GLU A 228 3.26 -14.46 6.82
CA GLU A 228 2.63 -13.39 6.04
C GLU A 228 1.41 -13.89 5.27
N LEU A 229 1.51 -15.07 4.63
CA LEU A 229 0.38 -15.70 3.94
C LEU A 229 -0.76 -16.10 4.90
N GLN A 230 -0.42 -16.55 6.12
CA GLN A 230 -1.42 -16.83 7.15
C GLN A 230 -2.16 -15.57 7.61
N ILE A 231 -1.42 -14.47 7.83
CA ILE A 231 -2.00 -13.17 8.19
C ILE A 231 -2.91 -12.68 7.07
N LEU A 232 -2.45 -12.73 5.81
CA LEU A 232 -3.25 -12.32 4.65
C LEU A 232 -4.53 -13.13 4.51
N ALA A 233 -4.47 -14.46 4.69
CA ALA A 233 -5.65 -15.31 4.68
C ALA A 233 -6.65 -14.93 5.79
N GLU A 234 -6.16 -14.70 7.01
CA GLU A 234 -6.99 -14.27 8.13
C GLU A 234 -7.65 -12.90 7.87
N ARG A 235 -6.88 -11.94 7.37
CA ARG A 235 -7.37 -10.58 7.09
C ARG A 235 -8.38 -10.56 5.95
N ALA A 236 -8.14 -11.32 4.89
CA ALA A 236 -9.05 -11.45 3.75
C ALA A 236 -10.39 -12.09 4.16
N ASP A 237 -10.37 -13.10 5.04
CA ASP A 237 -11.58 -13.70 5.63
C ASP A 237 -12.35 -12.72 6.53
N GLN A 238 -11.63 -11.94 7.34
CA GLN A 238 -12.24 -10.90 8.17
C GLN A 238 -12.94 -9.85 7.29
N LEU A 239 -12.31 -9.41 6.19
CA LEU A 239 -12.90 -8.51 5.19
C LEU A 239 -14.04 -9.12 4.40
N GLY A 240 -14.06 -10.44 4.23
CA GLY A 240 -14.92 -11.10 3.27
C GLY A 240 -14.54 -10.80 1.82
N ASP A 241 -13.24 -10.66 1.54
CA ASP A 241 -12.71 -10.61 0.17
C ASP A 241 -12.63 -12.04 -0.38
N SER A 242 -13.73 -12.47 -0.99
CA SER A 242 -13.86 -13.85 -1.45
C SER A 242 -13.00 -14.08 -2.69
N SER A 243 -12.82 -13.05 -3.52
CA SER A 243 -11.99 -13.15 -4.72
C SER A 243 -10.53 -13.49 -4.37
N PHE A 244 -9.93 -12.75 -3.44
CA PHE A 244 -8.55 -12.98 -3.03
C PHE A 244 -8.38 -14.29 -2.26
N LEU A 245 -9.32 -14.63 -1.37
CA LEU A 245 -9.27 -15.89 -0.62
C LEU A 245 -9.21 -17.11 -1.55
N ASN A 246 -9.94 -17.09 -2.66
CA ASN A 246 -9.94 -18.19 -3.63
C ASN A 246 -8.63 -18.25 -4.43
N GLN A 247 -7.99 -17.11 -4.66
CA GLN A 247 -6.73 -16.98 -5.41
C GLN A 247 -5.50 -17.29 -4.56
N LEU A 248 -5.53 -16.97 -3.26
CA LEU A 248 -4.37 -17.04 -2.36
C LEU A 248 -3.67 -18.41 -2.32
N PRO A 249 -4.38 -19.58 -2.33
CA PRO A 249 -3.73 -20.87 -2.42
C PRO A 249 -2.84 -21.04 -3.68
N TYR A 250 -3.24 -20.45 -4.80
CA TYR A 250 -2.46 -20.48 -6.04
C TYR A 250 -1.30 -19.48 -6.02
N LEU A 251 -1.52 -18.29 -5.45
CA LEU A 251 -0.46 -17.29 -5.29
C LEU A 251 0.64 -17.78 -4.32
N ALA A 252 0.27 -18.54 -3.31
CA ALA A 252 1.19 -19.25 -2.42
C ALA A 252 1.76 -20.55 -3.02
N GLY A 253 1.29 -20.93 -4.21
CA GLY A 253 1.59 -22.18 -4.89
C GLY A 253 2.85 -22.17 -5.73
N GLU A 254 2.93 -23.12 -6.64
CA GLU A 254 4.06 -23.30 -7.53
C GLU A 254 3.65 -23.55 -8.97
N MET A 255 4.57 -23.25 -9.89
CA MET A 255 4.40 -23.48 -11.31
C MET A 255 5.74 -23.81 -11.97
N ASN A 256 5.69 -24.25 -13.22
CA ASN A 256 6.85 -24.22 -14.09
C ASN A 256 6.79 -22.93 -14.93
N CYS A 257 7.90 -22.21 -15.02
CA CYS A 257 8.03 -21.01 -15.85
C CYS A 257 7.56 -21.33 -17.28
N PRO A 258 6.58 -20.59 -17.83
CA PRO A 258 6.10 -20.81 -19.19
C PRO A 258 7.21 -20.70 -20.25
N SER A 259 8.22 -19.86 -20.01
CA SER A 259 9.29 -19.56 -20.98
C SER A 259 10.44 -20.57 -20.96
N CYS A 260 10.88 -21.04 -19.79
CA CYS A 260 12.05 -21.93 -19.68
C CYS A 260 11.76 -23.31 -19.03
N GLY A 261 10.57 -23.51 -18.49
CA GLY A 261 10.15 -24.75 -17.83
C GLY A 261 10.73 -24.99 -16.44
N ALA A 262 11.56 -24.07 -15.91
CA ALA A 262 12.09 -24.18 -14.56
C ALA A 262 10.98 -24.06 -13.51
N ARG A 263 11.02 -24.92 -12.47
CA ARG A 263 10.08 -24.84 -11.34
C ARG A 263 10.33 -23.57 -10.53
N MET A 264 9.27 -22.87 -10.16
CA MET A 264 9.30 -21.65 -9.36
C MET A 264 8.13 -21.58 -8.38
N GLN A 265 8.37 -20.97 -7.21
CA GLN A 265 7.31 -20.62 -6.26
C GLN A 265 6.69 -19.30 -6.71
N VAL A 266 5.37 -19.21 -6.73
CA VAL A 266 4.65 -18.04 -7.25
C VAL A 266 4.90 -16.82 -6.35
N TRP A 267 4.67 -16.96 -5.03
CA TRP A 267 4.76 -15.86 -4.08
C TRP A 267 6.11 -15.13 -4.06
N PRO A 268 7.27 -15.80 -3.90
CA PRO A 268 8.56 -15.11 -3.92
C PRO A 268 8.88 -14.49 -5.29
N SER A 269 8.41 -15.11 -6.38
CA SER A 269 8.63 -14.62 -7.74
C SER A 269 7.80 -13.37 -8.03
N LEU A 270 6.59 -13.28 -7.47
CA LEU A 270 5.76 -12.07 -7.47
C LEU A 270 6.43 -10.94 -6.69
N LEU A 271 6.89 -11.22 -5.47
CA LEU A 271 7.48 -10.20 -4.61
C LEU A 271 8.86 -9.72 -5.07
N SER A 272 9.54 -10.47 -5.94
CA SER A 272 10.88 -10.14 -6.43
C SER A 272 10.97 -8.78 -7.15
N THR A 273 9.87 -8.32 -7.74
CA THR A 273 9.79 -7.01 -8.42
C THR A 273 9.47 -5.85 -7.46
N PHE A 274 9.08 -6.16 -6.22
CA PHE A 274 8.66 -5.19 -5.20
C PHE A 274 9.58 -5.13 -3.98
N GLY A 275 10.61 -5.98 -3.92
CA GLY A 275 11.64 -5.93 -2.89
C GLY A 275 12.71 -4.89 -3.24
N ARG A 276 12.71 -3.76 -2.53
CA ARG A 276 13.87 -2.86 -2.39
C ARG A 276 14.18 -2.66 -0.93
#